data_AF-A0A2N8BWP7-F1
#
_entry.id   AF-A0A2N8BWP7-F1
#
_cell.length_a   1.000
_cell.length_b   1.000
_cell.length_c   1.000
_cell.angle_alpha   90.00
_cell.angle_beta   90.00
_cell.angle_gamma   90.00
#
_symmetry.space_group_name_H-M   'P 1'
#
loop_
_entity.id
_entity.type
_entity.pdbx_description
1 polymer ?
#
loop_
_entity_poly.entity_id
_entity_poly.type
_entity_poly.pdbx_seq_one_letter_code
_entity_poly.pdbx_strand_id
1 'polypeptide(L)' 'RLGKYLGQAARLMVGMPDYDTYVEHLQTQHPDKPVMSYEAFFRERQEARYGSKAGPKCC' A
#
# COMPACT_ATOMS: atom_id res chain seq x y z
N ARG A 1 20.47 0.49 15.70
CA ARG A 1 19.18 -0.19 15.43
C ARG A 1 17.93 0.67 15.78
N LEU A 2 18.02 2.02 15.73
CA LEU A 2 16.89 2.92 16.09
C LEU A 2 16.20 3.60 14.88
N GLY A 3 16.92 3.83 13.77
CA GLY A 3 16.39 4.56 12.61
C GLY A 3 15.26 3.85 11.86
N LYS A 4 15.22 2.51 11.88
CA LYS A 4 14.17 1.72 11.21
C LYS A 4 12.78 1.94 11.84
N TYR A 5 12.73 2.13 13.16
CA TYR A 5 11.47 2.35 13.89
C TYR A 5 10.91 3.77 13.71
N LEU A 6 11.78 4.79 13.68
CA LEU A 6 11.36 6.17 13.43
C LEU A 6 10.82 6.34 12.01
N GLY A 7 11.44 5.69 11.02
CA GLY A 7 10.93 5.65 9.65
C GLY A 7 9.55 4.98 9.57
N GLN A 8 9.36 3.83 10.23
CA GLN A 8 8.05 3.16 10.30
C GLN A 8 6.97 4.03 10.95
N ALA A 9 7.27 4.72 12.05
CA ALA A 9 6.32 5.60 12.73
C ALA A 9 5.95 6.82 11.86
N ALA A 10 6.92 7.44 11.19
CA ALA A 10 6.67 8.55 10.27
C ALA A 10 5.85 8.13 9.04
N ARG A 11 6.09 6.93 8.49
CA ARG A 11 5.34 6.38 7.36
C ARG A 11 3.91 5.99 7.72
N LEU A 12 3.71 5.46 8.92
CA LEU A 12 2.39 5.26 9.50
C LEU A 12 1.62 6.58 9.64
N MET A 13 2.29 7.67 10.04
CA MET A 13 1.67 9.01 10.12
C MET A 13 1.29 9.61 8.76
N VAL A 14 2.04 9.28 7.69
CA VAL A 14 1.73 9.76 6.32
C VAL A 14 0.66 8.89 5.64
N GLY A 15 0.35 7.72 6.20
CA GLY A 15 -0.64 6.79 5.66
C GLY A 15 -0.24 6.22 4.29
N MET A 16 1.04 6.28 3.94
CA MET A 16 1.57 5.74 2.69
C MET A 16 2.24 4.40 3.00
N PRO A 17 1.60 3.26 2.70
CA PRO A 17 2.26 1.97 2.81
C PRO A 17 3.43 1.93 1.83
N ASP A 18 4.65 1.71 2.35
CA ASP A 18 5.81 1.45 1.51
C ASP A 18 5.58 0.15 0.73
N TYR A 19 6.06 0.13 -0.51
CA TYR A 19 6.03 -1.07 -1.35
C TYR A 19 6.72 -2.27 -0.69
N ASP A 20 7.81 -2.05 0.04
CA ASP A 20 8.52 -3.11 0.75
C ASP A 20 7.66 -3.79 1.82
N THR A 21 6.83 -3.02 2.55
CA THR A 21 5.90 -3.58 3.55
C THR A 21 4.79 -4.38 2.88
N TYR A 22 4.33 -3.95 1.70
CA TYR A 22 3.37 -4.70 0.89
C TYR A 22 3.96 -6.03 0.41
N VAL A 23 5.20 -6.03 -0.07
CA VAL A 23 5.90 -7.25 -0.51
C VAL A 23 6.10 -8.21 0.66
N GLU A 24 6.58 -7.72 1.80
CA GLU A 24 6.78 -8.51 3.02
C GLU A 24 5.44 -9.11 3.52
N HIS A 25 4.37 -8.31 3.51
CA HIS A 25 3.04 -8.79 3.86
C HIS A 25 2.53 -9.87 2.91
N LEU A 26 2.73 -9.70 1.60
CA LEU A 26 2.37 -10.72 0.61
C LEU A 26 3.15 -12.00 0.81
N GLN A 27 4.47 -11.90 0.98
CA GLN A 27 5.32 -13.07 1.17
C GLN A 27 4.99 -13.83 2.47
N THR A 28 4.54 -13.14 3.51
CA THR A 28 4.23 -13.75 4.81
C THR A 28 2.80 -14.27 4.92
N GLN A 29 1.81 -13.55 4.39
CA GLN A 29 0.39 -13.87 4.52
C GLN A 29 -0.20 -14.57 3.29
N HIS A 30 0.38 -14.33 2.11
CA HIS A 30 -0.14 -14.79 0.83
C HIS A 30 0.99 -15.24 -0.11
N PRO A 31 1.80 -16.24 0.27
CA PRO A 31 2.94 -16.70 -0.52
C PRO A 31 2.53 -17.21 -1.93
N ASP A 32 1.27 -17.61 -2.09
CA ASP A 32 0.72 -18.12 -3.35
C ASP A 32 0.26 -17.01 -4.31
N LYS A 33 0.25 -15.74 -3.87
CA LYS A 33 -0.17 -14.62 -4.71
C LYS A 33 1.03 -13.90 -5.35
N PRO A 34 0.96 -13.56 -6.65
CA PRO A 34 2.01 -12.79 -7.29
C PRO A 34 2.06 -11.37 -6.72
N VAL A 35 3.28 -10.91 -6.41
CA VAL A 35 3.53 -9.53 -5.97
C VAL A 35 3.36 -8.59 -7.16
N MET A 36 2.51 -7.58 -7.01
CA MET A 36 2.32 -6.56 -8.05
C MET A 36 3.58 -5.71 -8.20
N SER A 37 3.83 -5.16 -9.39
CA SER A 37 4.94 -4.22 -9.59
C SER A 37 4.72 -2.92 -8.82
N TYR A 38 5.81 -2.19 -8.56
CA TYR A 38 5.76 -0.89 -7.88
C TYR A 38 4.78 0.09 -8.54
N GLU A 39 4.79 0.17 -9.87
CA GLU A 39 3.88 1.02 -10.64
C GLU A 39 2.41 0.61 -10.46
N ALA A 40 2.12 -0.70 -10.48
CA ALA A 40 0.78 -1.21 -10.29
C ALA A 40 0.27 -0.92 -8.87
N PHE A 41 1.12 -1.12 -7.85
CA PHE A 41 0.82 -0.79 -6.47
C PHE A 41 0.57 0.73 -6.30
N PHE A 42 1.45 1.56 -6.86
CA PHE A 42 1.32 3.02 -6.76
C PHE A 42 0.05 3.52 -7.48
N ARG A 43 -0.26 2.97 -8.65
CA ARG A 43 -1.51 3.26 -9.36
C ARG A 43 -2.74 2.84 -8.55
N GLU A 44 -2.76 1.63 -7.99
CA GLU A 44 -3.86 1.14 -7.15
C GLU A 44 -4.07 2.03 -5.91
N ARG A 45 -2.98 2.46 -5.24
CA ARG A 45 -3.08 3.37 -4.09
C ARG A 45 -3.55 4.76 -4.48
N GLN A 46 -3.11 5.27 -5.64
CA GLN A 46 -3.62 6.54 -6.17
C GLN A 46 -5.08 6.44 -6.60
N GLU A 47 -5.50 5.34 -7.23
CA GLU A 47 -6.91 5.10 -7.59
C GLU A 47 -7.77 4.93 -6.32
N ALA A 48 -7.30 4.24 -5.29
CA ALA A 48 -8.03 4.13 -4.04
C ALA A 48 -8.18 5.48 -3.30
N ARG A 49 -7.20 6.38 -3.42
CA ARG A 49 -7.18 7.68 -2.71
C ARG A 49 -7.75 8.85 -3.51
N TYR A 50 -7.57 8.85 -4.83
CA TYR A 50 -7.93 9.93 -5.76
C TYR A 50 -8.86 9.46 -6.89
N GLY A 51 -9.02 8.16 -7.08
CA GLY A 51 -10.01 7.60 -7.99
C GLY A 51 -11.41 7.74 -7.39
N SER A 52 -11.93 8.97 -7.37
CA SER A 52 -13.35 9.29 -7.20
C SER A 52 -14.17 8.81 -8.40
N LYS A 53 -14.06 7.52 -8.74
CA LYS A 53 -14.85 6.85 -9.77
C LYS A 53 -15.57 5.60 -9.23
N ALA A 54 -15.89 5.53 -7.94
CA ALA A 54 -16.89 4.58 -7.41
C ALA A 54 -17.38 4.95 -6.00
N GLY A 55 -18.03 6.12 -5.85
CA GLY A 55 -19.04 6.36 -4.81
C GLY A 55 -20.42 6.37 -5.49
N PRO A 56 -21.50 5.91 -4.83
CA PRO A 56 -22.52 5.05 -5.42
C PRO A 56 -23.35 5.75 -6.50
N LYS A 57 -23.54 5.08 -7.65
CA LYS A 57 -24.76 5.28 -8.45
C LYS A 57 -25.92 4.61 -7.70
N CYS A 58 -26.40 5.28 -6.67
CA CYS A 58 -27.77 5.09 -6.19
C CYS A 58 -28.62 6.20 -6.84
N CYS A 59 -29.81 5.79 -7.29
CA CYS A 59 -30.80 6.51 -8.10
C CYS A 59 -30.59 6.41 -9.63
#